data_AF-D5UQ78-F1
#
_entry.id   AF-D5UQ78-F1
#
_cell.length_a   1.000
_cell.length_b   1.000
_cell.length_c   1.000
_cell.angle_alpha   90.00
_cell.angle_beta   90.00
_cell.angle_gamma   90.00
#
_symmetry.space_group_name_H-M   'P 1'
#
loop_
_entity.id
_entity.type
_entity.pdbx_description
1 polymer ?
#
loop_
_entity_poly.entity_id
_entity_poly.type
_entity_poly.pdbx_seq_one_letter_code
_entity_poly.pdbx_strand_id
1 'polypeptide(L)'
;MREGAWVEAIGLFSELRDGRQRAALRLIQSAARPDDLIGDLMSLLGVLVRGLDPAEVDRFLDAAYAAGPPPRFGARPELPPLS
;
A
#
# COMPACT_ATOMS: atom_id res chain seq x y z
N MET A 1 -8.89 -22.76 6.73
CA MET A 1 -7.62 -22.21 6.18
C MET A 1 -7.65 -20.67 6.15
N ARG A 2 -7.92 -19.99 7.27
CA ARG A 2 -7.83 -18.52 7.37
C ARG A 2 -6.41 -18.03 7.64
N GLU A 3 -5.60 -18.83 8.35
CA GLU A 3 -4.25 -18.48 8.76
C GLU A 3 -3.29 -18.20 7.59
N GLY A 4 -3.49 -18.83 6.43
CA GLY A 4 -2.64 -18.60 5.25
C GLY A 4 -2.73 -17.17 4.70
N ALA A 5 -3.95 -16.63 4.57
CA ALA A 5 -4.14 -15.27 4.06
C ALA A 5 -3.60 -14.21 5.03
N TRP A 6 -3.71 -14.47 6.34
CA TRP A 6 -3.15 -13.59 7.36
C TRP A 6 -1.62 -13.49 7.28
N VAL A 7 -0.92 -14.62 7.10
CA VAL A 7 0.55 -14.62 6.93
C VAL A 7 0.95 -13.92 5.63
N GLU A 8 0.22 -14.17 4.54
CA GLU A 8 0.43 -13.48 3.26
C GLU A 8 0.22 -11.96 3.40
N ALA A 9 -0.74 -11.50 4.20
CA ALA A 9 -1.00 -10.08 4.46
C ALA A 9 0.14 -9.39 5.23
N ILE A 10 0.70 -10.07 6.23
CA ILE A 10 1.90 -9.59 6.94
C ILE A 10 3.09 -9.48 5.97
N GLY A 11 3.29 -10.49 5.12
CA GLY A 11 4.34 -10.48 4.10
C GLY A 11 4.14 -9.33 3.10
N LEU A 12 2.92 -9.15 2.61
CA LEU A 12 2.55 -8.07 1.70
C LEU A 12 2.80 -6.69 2.33
N PHE A 13 2.39 -6.51 3.59
CA PHE A 13 2.66 -5.27 4.34
C PHE A 13 4.17 -4.99 4.47
N SER A 14 4.98 -6.01 4.77
CA SER A 14 6.43 -5.85 4.88
C SER A 14 7.08 -5.45 3.55
N GLU A 15 6.69 -6.08 2.43
CA GLU A 15 7.22 -5.72 1.11
C GLU A 15 6.78 -4.31 0.69
N LEU A 16 5.55 -3.89 1.02
CA LEU A 16 5.07 -2.53 0.76
C LEU A 16 5.84 -1.49 1.59
N ARG A 17 6.03 -1.75 2.89
CA ARG A 17 6.80 -0.88 3.80
C ARG A 17 8.24 -0.67 3.30
N ASP A 18 8.85 -1.73 2.79
CA ASP A 18 10.24 -1.70 2.33
C ASP A 18 10.38 -1.20 0.88
N GLY A 19 9.30 -0.71 0.26
CA GLY A 19 9.29 -0.20 -1.11
C GLY A 19 9.46 -1.28 -2.19
N ARG A 20 9.36 -2.56 -1.84
CA ARG A 20 9.58 -3.71 -2.72
C ARG A 20 8.33 -4.06 -3.52
N GLN A 21 7.85 -3.09 -4.30
CA GLN A 21 6.58 -3.16 -5.04
C GLN A 21 6.47 -4.36 -5.99
N ARG A 22 7.55 -4.79 -6.65
CA ARG A 22 7.53 -6.00 -7.50
C ARG A 22 7.33 -7.28 -6.70
N ALA A 23 7.84 -7.36 -5.48
CA ALA A 23 7.61 -8.49 -4.60
C ALA A 23 6.17 -8.49 -4.07
N ALA A 24 5.67 -7.32 -3.64
CA ALA A 24 4.28 -7.12 -3.24
C ALA A 24 3.29 -7.53 -4.34
N LEU A 25 3.53 -7.10 -5.60
CA LEU A 25 2.67 -7.48 -6.73
C LEU A 25 2.69 -8.97 -7.01
N ARG A 26 3.85 -9.63 -6.90
CA ARG A 26 3.95 -11.09 -7.06
C ARG A 26 3.16 -11.81 -5.98
N LEU A 27 3.22 -11.36 -4.72
CA LEU A 27 2.45 -11.93 -3.61
C LEU A 27 0.93 -11.83 -3.86
N ILE A 28 0.45 -10.66 -4.31
CA ILE A 28 -0.97 -10.47 -4.66
C ILE A 28 -1.38 -11.42 -5.80
N GLN A 29 -0.55 -11.54 -6.84
CA GLN A 29 -0.84 -12.38 -8.00
C GLN A 29 -0.80 -13.88 -7.70
N SER A 30 0.02 -14.30 -6.73
CA SER A 30 0.13 -15.70 -6.31
C SER A 30 -0.81 -16.07 -5.16
N ALA A 31 -1.57 -15.11 -4.62
CA ALA A 31 -2.44 -15.33 -3.47
C ALA A 31 -3.53 -16.34 -3.80
N ALA A 32 -3.69 -17.36 -2.95
CA ALA A 32 -4.76 -18.34 -3.12
C ALA A 32 -6.16 -17.73 -2.90
N ARG A 33 -6.24 -16.65 -2.11
CA ARG A 33 -7.48 -15.93 -1.75
C ARG A 33 -7.22 -14.41 -1.72
N PRO A 34 -7.15 -13.75 -2.88
CA PRO A 34 -6.74 -12.35 -2.97
C PRO A 34 -7.66 -11.38 -2.22
N ASP A 35 -8.97 -11.64 -2.18
CA ASP A 35 -9.91 -10.77 -1.47
C ASP A 35 -9.69 -10.81 0.05
N ASP A 36 -9.47 -12.00 0.61
CA ASP A 36 -9.15 -12.18 2.03
C ASP A 36 -7.79 -11.55 2.37
N LEU A 37 -6.79 -11.69 1.50
CA LEU A 37 -5.47 -11.05 1.64
C LEU A 37 -5.59 -9.52 1.72
N ILE A 38 -6.39 -8.91 0.84
CA ILE A 38 -6.60 -7.46 0.85
C ILE A 38 -7.37 -7.04 2.10
N GLY A 39 -8.40 -7.79 2.51
CA GLY A 39 -9.13 -7.53 3.75
C GLY A 39 -8.24 -7.58 5.00
N ASP A 40 -7.36 -8.57 5.08
CA ASP A 40 -6.39 -8.72 6.16
C ASP A 40 -5.33 -7.60 6.14
N LEU A 41 -4.86 -7.18 4.96
CA LEU A 41 -3.97 -6.02 4.81
C LEU A 41 -4.64 -4.73 5.30
N MET A 42 -5.90 -4.49 4.94
CA MET A 42 -6.66 -3.33 5.41
C MET A 42 -6.86 -3.37 6.93
N SER A 43 -7.01 -4.56 7.51
CA SER A 43 -7.09 -4.74 8.96
C SER A 43 -5.77 -4.38 9.65
N LEU A 44 -4.62 -4.77 9.09
CA LEU A 44 -3.29 -4.37 9.57
C LEU A 44 -3.09 -2.86 9.50
N LEU A 45 -3.47 -2.24 8.37
CA LEU A 45 -3.42 -0.78 8.22
C LEU A 45 -4.34 -0.08 9.24
N GLY A 46 -5.55 -0.59 9.45
CA GLY A 46 -6.47 -0.05 10.46
C GLY A 46 -5.91 -0.13 11.89
N VAL A 47 -5.18 -1.19 12.23
CA VAL A 47 -4.47 -1.28 13.53
C VAL A 47 -3.35 -0.25 13.62
N LEU A 48 -2.58 -0.06 12.56
CA LEU A 48 -1.49 0.92 12.54
C LEU A 48 -1.99 2.36 12.66
N VAL A 49 -3.08 2.67 11.96
CA VAL A 49 -3.72 3.99 11.95
C VAL A 49 -4.37 4.32 13.30
N ARG A 50 -4.89 3.32 14.05
CA ARG A 50 -5.47 3.55 15.39
C ARG A 50 -4.50 4.17 16.40
N GLY A 51 -3.19 4.05 16.17
CA GLY A 51 -2.17 4.66 17.03
C GLY A 51 -1.73 6.06 16.61
N LEU A 52 -2.18 6.54 15.46
CA LEU A 52 -1.85 7.88 14.94
C LEU A 52 -2.84 8.92 15.47
N ASP A 53 -2.37 10.16 15.61
CA ASP A 53 -3.26 11.29 15.87
C ASP A 53 -4.25 11.42 14.70
N PRO A 54 -5.57 11.51 14.93
CA PRO A 54 -6.54 11.77 13.87
C PRO A 54 -6.14 12.91 12.92
N ALA A 55 -5.53 13.98 13.43
CA ALA A 55 -5.06 15.10 12.63
C ALA A 55 -3.83 14.77 11.75
N GLU A 56 -3.05 13.74 12.09
CA GLU A 56 -1.98 13.21 11.22
C GLU A 56 -2.56 12.37 10.08
N VAL A 57 -3.60 11.59 10.37
CA VAL A 57 -4.30 10.78 9.36
C VAL A 57 -4.97 11.69 8.33
N ASP A 58 -5.70 12.72 8.79
CA ASP A 58 -6.37 13.68 7.92
C ASP A 58 -5.36 14.42 7.02
N ARG A 59 -4.25 14.91 7.60
CA ARG A 59 -3.16 15.54 6.82
C ARG A 59 -2.54 14.60 5.80
N PHE A 60 -2.34 13.33 6.15
CA PHE A 60 -1.82 12.34 5.22
C PHE A 60 -2.79 12.11 4.05
N LEU A 61 -4.09 11.98 4.33
CA LEU A 61 -5.12 11.79 3.32
C LEU A 61 -5.22 13.01 2.39
N ASP A 62 -5.20 14.23 2.95
CA ASP A 62 -5.19 15.48 2.19
C ASP A 62 -3.97 15.56 1.26
N ALA A 63 -2.78 15.24 1.77
CA ALA A 63 -1.55 15.23 1.00
C ALA A 63 -1.58 14.16 -0.12
N ALA A 64 -2.07 12.96 0.19
CA ALA A 64 -2.20 11.88 -0.78
C ALA A 64 -3.23 12.23 -1.88
N TYR A 65 -4.34 12.87 -1.51
CA TYR A 65 -5.34 13.36 -2.45
C TYR A 65 -4.77 14.45 -3.36
N ALA A 66 -4.04 15.42 -2.79
CA ALA A 66 -3.40 16.49 -3.56
C ALA A 66 -2.28 16.00 -4.48
N ALA A 67 -1.55 14.95 -4.08
CA ALA A 67 -0.52 14.32 -4.91
C ALA A 67 -1.10 13.59 -6.13
N GLY A 68 -2.39 13.23 -6.09
CA GLY A 68 -3.04 12.45 -7.13
C GLY A 68 -2.59 10.99 -7.14
N PRO A 69 -3.19 10.14 -8.00
CA PRO A 69 -2.75 8.77 -8.14
C PRO A 69 -1.28 8.73 -8.56
N PRO A 70 -0.48 7.78 -8.05
CA PRO A 70 0.91 7.64 -8.49
C PRO A 70 0.95 7.49 -10.02
N PRO A 71 1.97 8.04 -10.70
CA PRO A 71 2.07 8.00 -12.14
C PRO A 71 1.89 6.58 -12.66
N ARG A 72 1.13 6.41 -13.75
CA ARG A 72 1.07 5.13 -14.46
C ARG A 72 2.49 4.76 -14.88
N PHE A 73 2.90 3.53 -14.59
CA PHE A 73 4.23 3.02 -14.96
C PHE A 73 4.57 3.33 -16.43
N GLY A 74 5.72 3.95 -16.67
CA GLY A 74 6.18 4.37 -18.01
C GLY A 74 5.87 5.81 -18.39
N ALA A 75 5.09 6.56 -17.59
CA ALA A 75 4.98 8.00 -17.76
C ALA A 75 6.32 8.66 -17.42
N ARG A 76 6.94 9.32 -18.40
CA ARG A 76 8.12 10.16 -18.17
C ARG A 76 7.73 11.25 -17.16
N PRO A 77 8.49 11.48 -16.07
CA PRO A 77 8.25 12.64 -15.23
C PRO A 77 8.32 13.89 -16.11
N GLU A 78 7.30 14.74 -16.06
CA GLU A 78 7.38 16.09 -16.61
C GLU A 78 8.41 16.85 -15.78
N LEU A 79 9.65 16.88 -16.27
CA LEU A 79 10.69 17.71 -15.70
C LEU A 79 10.48 19.14 -16.21
N PRO A 80 10.44 20.16 -15.34
CA PRO A 80 10.45 21.54 -15.79
C PRO A 80 11.70 21.82 -16.65
N PRO A 81 11.62 22.70 -17.65
CA PRO A 81 12.77 23.06 -18.47
C PRO A 81 13.89 23.60 -17.58
N LEU A 82 15.10 23.07 -17.77
CA LEU A 82 16.30 23.63 -17.13
C LEU A 82 16.45 25.07 -17.64
N SER A 83 16.31 26.02 -16.73
CA SER A 83 16.54 27.45 -16.97
C SER A 83 18.04 27.75 -17.02
#